data_AF-A0A2S6T208-F1
#
_entry.id   AF-A0A2S6T208-F1
#
_cell.length_a   1.000
_cell.length_b   1.000
_cell.length_c   1.000
_cell.angle_alpha   90.00
_cell.angle_beta   90.00
_cell.angle_gamma   90.00
#
_symmetry.space_group_name_H-M   'P 1'
#
loop_
_entity.id
_entity.type
_entity.pdbx_description
1 polymer ?
#
loop_
_entity_poly.entity_id
_entity_poly.type
_entity_poly.pdbx_seq_one_letter_code
_entity_poly.pdbx_strand_id
1 'polypeptide(L)'
;MEKFGGGIPLTFFIIALLIISVFCIRFIFLADKFVKERDLGDDAGALARIIGVFQLPYIIYGLLMIFIFDNGFIGANIYFGLLAMTFAGVFIVTLFQNVLHIPRKYGNDNGRMQPIIASSIGFISTMVVFFYNPHLL
;
A
#
# COMPACT_ATOMS: atom_id res chain seq x y z
N MET A 1 20.56 -2.85 12.61
CA MET A 1 20.94 -3.05 11.19
C MET A 1 21.07 -4.53 10.85
N GLU A 2 21.73 -5.32 11.69
CA GLU A 2 21.87 -6.78 11.47
C GLU A 2 20.53 -7.51 11.37
N LYS A 3 19.54 -7.14 12.20
CA LYS A 3 18.18 -7.73 12.17
C LYS A 3 17.48 -7.67 10.81
N PHE A 4 17.82 -6.70 9.95
CA PHE A 4 17.14 -6.46 8.66
C PHE A 4 18.03 -6.80 7.44
N GLY A 5 19.18 -7.46 7.65
CA GLY A 5 20.09 -7.80 6.56
C GLY A 5 20.83 -6.60 5.92
N GLY A 6 20.79 -5.43 6.57
CA GLY A 6 21.49 -4.22 6.09
C GLY A 6 20.72 -2.92 6.36
N GLY A 7 21.36 -1.78 6.03
CA GLY A 7 20.75 -0.45 6.17
C GLY A 7 19.71 -0.13 5.08
N ILE A 8 19.89 -0.66 3.86
CA ILE A 8 19.01 -0.39 2.72
C ILE A 8 17.60 -0.99 2.94
N PRO A 9 17.44 -2.29 3.27
CA PRO A 9 16.11 -2.88 3.50
C PRO A 9 15.38 -2.22 4.66
N LEU A 10 16.10 -1.89 5.74
CA LEU A 10 15.57 -1.16 6.88
C LEU A 10 15.04 0.22 6.49
N THR A 11 15.76 0.95 5.64
CA THR A 11 15.37 2.29 5.19
C THR A 11 14.07 2.24 4.37
N PHE A 12 14.00 1.32 3.39
CA PHE A 12 12.78 1.11 2.61
C PHE A 12 11.60 0.66 3.49
N PHE A 13 11.86 -0.18 4.49
CA PHE A 13 10.85 -0.64 5.42
C PHE A 13 10.27 0.50 6.26
N ILE A 14 11.12 1.36 6.81
CA ILE A 14 10.68 2.53 7.58
C ILE A 14 9.87 3.49 6.68
N ILE A 15 10.35 3.75 5.45
CA ILE A 15 9.62 4.61 4.50
C ILE A 15 8.24 4.02 4.19
N ALA A 16 8.15 2.73 3.89
CA ALA A 16 6.90 2.05 3.60
C ALA A 16 5.93 2.13 4.80
N LEU A 17 6.44 1.86 6.02
CA LEU A 17 5.66 1.95 7.25
C LEU A 17 5.13 3.36 7.49
N LEU A 18 5.94 4.40 7.28
CA LEU A 18 5.52 5.79 7.41
C LEU A 18 4.45 6.17 6.39
N ILE A 19 4.63 5.79 5.12
CA ILE A 19 3.66 6.06 4.06
C ILE A 19 2.30 5.43 4.41
N ILE A 20 2.28 4.15 4.78
CA ILE A 20 1.05 3.43 5.15
C ILE A 20 0.42 4.05 6.39
N SER A 21 1.22 4.47 7.37
CA SER A 21 0.73 5.14 8.57
C SER A 21 0.04 6.46 8.27
N VAL A 22 0.64 7.30 7.41
CA VAL A 22 0.05 8.57 6.98
C VAL A 22 -1.25 8.34 6.20
N PHE A 23 -1.28 7.35 5.31
CA PHE A 23 -2.50 7.00 4.58
C PHE A 23 -3.60 6.48 5.51
N CYS A 24 -3.27 5.60 6.44
CA CYS A 24 -4.21 5.07 7.42
C CYS A 24 -4.82 6.20 8.27
N ILE A 25 -3.99 7.13 8.78
CA ILE A 25 -4.47 8.31 9.52
C ILE A 25 -5.41 9.15 8.65
N ARG A 26 -5.05 9.41 7.39
CA ARG A 26 -5.90 10.15 6.46
C ARG A 26 -7.23 9.45 6.21
N PHE A 27 -7.23 8.14 6.01
CA PHE A 27 -8.44 7.36 5.74
C PHE A 27 -9.35 7.21 6.96
N ILE A 28 -8.80 7.13 8.17
CA ILE A 28 -9.60 6.99 9.40
C ILE A 28 -10.10 8.35 9.90
N PHE A 29 -9.19 9.31 10.09
CA PHE A 29 -9.49 10.56 10.78
C PHE A 29 -9.83 11.72 9.84
N LEU A 30 -9.33 11.69 8.61
CA LEU A 30 -9.53 12.77 7.62
C LEU A 30 -10.32 12.27 6.40
N ALA A 31 -11.13 11.23 6.57
CA ALA A 31 -11.91 10.61 5.49
C ALA A 31 -12.76 11.63 4.74
N ASP A 32 -13.46 12.50 5.46
CA ASP A 32 -14.36 13.50 4.86
C ASP A 32 -13.59 14.53 4.03
N LYS A 33 -12.38 14.87 4.45
CA LYS A 33 -11.48 15.75 3.70
C LYS A 33 -10.97 15.05 2.44
N PHE A 34 -10.57 13.79 2.55
CA PHE A 34 -10.11 12.97 1.42
C PHE A 34 -11.20 12.78 0.36
N VAL A 35 -12.43 12.50 0.80
CA VAL A 35 -13.60 12.33 -0.07
C VAL A 35 -13.91 13.61 -0.84
N LYS A 36 -13.89 14.76 -0.17
CA LYS A 36 -14.08 16.08 -0.79
C LYS A 36 -12.97 16.46 -1.77
N GLU A 37 -11.71 16.17 -1.43
CA GLU A 37 -10.56 16.43 -2.33
C GLU A 37 -10.59 15.58 -3.61
N ARG A 38 -11.26 14.42 -3.56
CA ARG A 38 -11.33 13.46 -4.67
C ARG A 38 -12.68 13.40 -5.36
N ASP A 39 -13.61 14.28 -4.96
CA ASP A 39 -14.99 14.35 -5.47
C ASP A 39 -15.67 12.97 -5.45
N LEU A 40 -15.39 12.20 -4.39
CA LEU A 40 -16.00 10.91 -4.14
C LEU A 40 -17.37 11.19 -3.51
N GLY A 41 -18.45 10.61 -4.04
CA GLY A 41 -19.80 10.89 -3.56
C GLY A 41 -19.99 10.67 -2.06
N ASP A 42 -21.09 11.19 -1.50
CA ASP A 42 -21.31 11.29 -0.05
C ASP A 42 -21.19 9.95 0.73
N ASP A 43 -21.48 8.82 0.07
CA ASP A 43 -21.37 7.48 0.67
C ASP A 43 -19.92 6.97 0.80
N ALA A 44 -18.96 7.63 0.14
CA ALA A 44 -17.57 7.18 0.10
C ALA A 44 -16.81 7.42 1.42
N GLY A 45 -17.33 8.27 2.32
CA GLY A 45 -16.71 8.54 3.62
C GLY A 45 -16.64 7.33 4.53
N ALA A 46 -17.74 6.59 4.65
CA ALA A 46 -17.76 5.36 5.44
C ALA A 46 -16.83 4.29 4.84
N LEU A 47 -16.81 4.17 3.52
CA LEU A 47 -15.96 3.21 2.82
C LEU A 47 -14.48 3.54 2.98
N ALA A 48 -14.10 4.81 2.89
CA ALA A 48 -12.73 5.29 3.12
C ALA A 48 -12.23 4.94 4.53
N ARG A 49 -13.09 5.12 5.55
CA ARG A 49 -12.76 4.74 6.94
C ARG A 49 -12.55 3.24 7.09
N ILE A 50 -13.41 2.43 6.50
CA ILE A 50 -13.28 0.96 6.51
C ILE A 50 -11.94 0.55 5.89
N ILE A 51 -11.60 1.09 4.72
CA ILE A 51 -10.30 0.84 4.07
C ILE A 51 -9.15 1.23 4.99
N GLY A 52 -9.22 2.39 5.66
CA GLY A 52 -8.22 2.83 6.63
C GLY A 52 -8.04 1.84 7.79
N VAL A 53 -9.13 1.29 8.32
CA VAL A 53 -9.09 0.27 9.40
C VAL A 53 -8.47 -1.04 8.92
N PHE A 54 -8.69 -1.47 7.68
CA PHE A 54 -8.02 -2.64 7.12
C PHE A 54 -6.50 -2.44 6.94
N GLN A 55 -6.01 -1.21 6.95
CA GLN A 55 -4.57 -0.90 6.89
C GLN A 55 -3.88 -0.90 8.26
N LEU A 56 -4.63 -0.79 9.37
CA LEU A 56 -4.08 -0.83 10.73
C LEU A 56 -3.26 -2.09 11.05
N PRO A 57 -3.71 -3.31 10.66
CA PRO A 57 -2.93 -4.53 10.86
C PRO A 57 -1.53 -4.49 10.24
N TYR A 58 -1.35 -3.80 9.10
CA TYR A 58 -0.02 -3.64 8.48
C TYR A 58 0.89 -2.78 9.36
N ILE A 59 0.36 -1.70 9.93
CA ILE A 59 1.12 -0.81 10.82
C ILE A 59 1.52 -1.55 12.10
N ILE A 60 0.57 -2.27 12.70
CA ILE A 60 0.81 -3.06 13.91
C ILE A 60 1.88 -4.12 13.62
N TYR A 61 1.73 -4.89 12.54
CA TYR A 61 2.72 -5.89 12.15
C TYR A 61 4.09 -5.25 11.91
N GLY A 62 4.15 -4.12 11.20
CA GLY A 62 5.39 -3.39 10.97
C GLY A 62 6.09 -2.94 12.26
N LEU A 63 5.34 -2.47 13.25
CA LEU A 63 5.90 -2.13 14.57
C LEU A 63 6.39 -3.36 15.31
N LEU A 64 5.65 -4.47 15.28
CA LEU A 64 6.08 -5.74 15.90
C LEU A 64 7.41 -6.23 15.32
N MET A 65 7.68 -5.97 14.03
CA MET A 65 8.97 -6.33 13.42
C MET A 65 10.16 -5.49 13.86
N ILE A 66 9.93 -4.24 14.22
CA ILE A 66 10.99 -3.37 14.73
C ILE A 66 11.37 -3.80 16.15
N PHE A 67 10.37 -4.11 16.98
CA PHE A 67 10.58 -4.24 18.43
C PHE A 67 10.62 -5.69 18.94
N ILE A 68 9.91 -6.62 18.30
CA ILE A 68 9.70 -7.97 18.87
C ILE A 68 10.46 -9.04 18.10
N PHE A 69 10.44 -9.02 16.77
CA PHE A 69 11.08 -10.08 16.00
C PHE A 69 12.61 -9.97 16.02
N ASP A 70 13.28 -11.11 16.25
CA ASP A 70 14.75 -11.19 16.19
C ASP A 70 15.28 -11.28 14.77
N ASN A 71 14.49 -11.89 13.88
CA ASN A 71 14.77 -11.94 12.46
C ASN A 71 13.86 -10.98 11.68
N GLY A 72 14.20 -9.69 11.74
CA GLY A 72 13.50 -8.62 11.03
C GLY A 72 13.55 -8.77 9.50
N PHE A 73 14.52 -9.53 8.96
CA PHE A 73 14.67 -9.79 7.53
C PHE A 73 13.55 -10.68 6.97
N ILE A 74 13.29 -11.83 7.60
CA ILE A 74 12.20 -12.74 7.17
C ILE A 74 10.86 -12.01 7.26
N GLY A 75 10.65 -11.31 8.37
CA GLY A 75 9.45 -10.52 8.56
C GLY A 75 9.30 -9.39 7.52
N ALA A 76 10.37 -8.63 7.23
CA ALA A 76 10.37 -7.58 6.22
C ALA A 76 9.95 -8.14 4.85
N ASN A 77 10.43 -9.33 4.48
CA ASN A 77 10.03 -9.98 3.23
C ASN A 77 8.55 -10.38 3.22
N ILE A 78 8.00 -10.90 4.32
CA ILE A 78 6.56 -11.18 4.43
C ILE A 78 5.75 -9.89 4.30
N TYR A 79 6.18 -8.82 4.96
CA TYR A 79 5.52 -7.52 4.91
C TYR A 79 5.51 -6.92 3.50
N PHE A 80 6.66 -6.92 2.81
CA PHE A 80 6.75 -6.44 1.43
C PHE A 80 6.02 -7.36 0.45
N GLY A 81 5.99 -8.68 0.68
CA GLY A 81 5.21 -9.63 -0.10
C GLY A 81 3.72 -9.36 -0.01
N LEU A 82 3.18 -9.15 1.20
CA LEU A 82 1.77 -8.81 1.41
C LEU A 82 1.41 -7.45 0.77
N LEU A 83 2.31 -6.46 0.86
CA LEU A 83 2.13 -5.19 0.18
C LEU A 83 2.10 -5.35 -1.34
N ALA A 84 3.01 -6.15 -1.89
CA ALA A 84 3.04 -6.42 -3.32
C ALA A 84 1.76 -7.11 -3.80
N MET A 85 1.23 -8.09 -3.04
CA MET A 85 -0.06 -8.72 -3.36
C MET A 85 -1.22 -7.72 -3.32
N THR A 86 -1.20 -6.78 -2.38
CA THR A 86 -2.21 -5.70 -2.31
C THR A 86 -2.15 -4.79 -3.53
N PHE A 87 -0.95 -4.35 -3.92
CA PHE A 87 -0.76 -3.54 -5.13
C PHE A 87 -1.13 -4.30 -6.40
N ALA A 88 -0.82 -5.59 -6.48
CA ALA A 88 -1.23 -6.46 -7.59
C ALA A 88 -2.75 -6.58 -7.67
N GLY A 89 -3.44 -6.76 -6.54
CA GLY A 89 -4.91 -6.78 -6.50
C GLY A 89 -5.53 -5.47 -6.99
N VAL A 90 -5.01 -4.33 -6.53
CA VAL A 90 -5.45 -3.00 -6.99
C VAL A 90 -5.19 -2.81 -8.48
N PHE A 91 -4.02 -3.23 -8.96
CA PHE A 91 -3.66 -3.17 -10.37
C PHE A 91 -4.63 -4.00 -11.22
N ILE A 92 -4.91 -5.24 -10.84
CA ILE A 92 -5.84 -6.14 -11.53
C ILE A 92 -7.25 -5.53 -11.58
N VAL A 93 -7.79 -5.08 -10.45
CA VAL A 93 -9.14 -4.46 -10.39
C VAL A 93 -9.22 -3.22 -11.29
N THR A 94 -8.17 -2.39 -11.27
CA THR A 94 -8.12 -1.18 -12.09
C THR A 94 -8.05 -1.53 -13.59
N LEU A 95 -7.28 -2.56 -13.95
CA LEU A 95 -7.16 -3.04 -15.32
C LEU A 95 -8.48 -3.60 -15.83
N PHE A 96 -9.18 -4.42 -15.03
CA PHE A 96 -10.51 -4.93 -15.39
C PHE A 96 -11.53 -3.82 -15.58
N GLN A 97 -11.56 -2.81 -14.71
CA GLN A 97 -12.47 -1.67 -14.84
C GLN A 97 -12.24 -0.87 -16.13
N ASN A 98 -10.97 -0.72 -16.55
CA ASN A 98 -10.63 -0.01 -17.78
C ASN A 98 -10.87 -0.85 -19.04
N VAL A 99 -10.58 -2.15 -19.02
CA VAL A 99 -10.77 -3.04 -20.18
C VAL A 99 -12.26 -3.32 -20.44
N LEU A 100 -13.04 -3.55 -19.38
CA LEU A 100 -14.46 -3.87 -19.49
C LEU A 100 -15.37 -2.66 -19.74
N HIS A 101 -14.82 -1.45 -19.91
CA HIS A 101 -15.59 -0.21 -20.16
C HIS A 101 -16.78 -0.02 -19.21
N ILE A 102 -16.66 -0.48 -17.95
CA ILE A 102 -17.73 -0.30 -16.97
C ILE A 102 -17.86 1.22 -16.76
N PRO A 103 -18.99 1.84 -17.12
CA PRO A 103 -19.13 3.28 -17.02
C PRO A 103 -19.05 3.68 -15.55
N ARG A 104 -17.96 4.38 -15.17
CA ARG A 104 -17.86 4.99 -13.85
C ARG A 104 -18.85 6.15 -13.82
N LYS A 105 -19.80 6.12 -12.89
CA LYS A 105 -20.81 7.17 -12.68
C LYS A 105 -20.22 8.55 -12.30
N TYR A 106 -18.92 8.63 -11.97
CA TYR A 106 -18.24 9.87 -11.55
C TYR A 106 -16.78 9.90 -12.06
N GLY A 107 -16.41 10.98 -12.78
CA GLY A 107 -15.02 11.46 -12.87
C GLY A 107 -14.29 11.35 -14.23
N ASN A 108 -13.93 12.53 -14.76
CA ASN A 108 -12.90 12.94 -15.75
C ASN A 108 -11.99 11.84 -16.38
N ASP A 109 -12.03 11.72 -17.72
CA ASP A 109 -11.31 10.71 -18.52
C ASP A 109 -9.77 10.75 -18.41
N ASN A 110 -9.18 11.86 -17.95
CA ASN A 110 -7.73 11.96 -17.71
C ASN A 110 -7.25 11.18 -16.45
N GLY A 111 -8.16 10.70 -15.61
CA GLY A 111 -7.85 9.96 -14.37
C GLY A 111 -7.69 8.44 -14.52
N ARG A 112 -7.87 7.87 -15.73
CA ARG A 112 -7.86 6.41 -15.95
C ARG A 112 -6.49 5.75 -15.77
N MET A 113 -5.42 6.51 -16.01
CA MET A 113 -4.05 5.99 -16.10
C MET A 113 -3.25 6.14 -14.79
N GLN A 114 -3.57 7.14 -13.97
CA GLN A 114 -2.87 7.41 -12.71
C GLN A 114 -2.92 6.24 -11.69
N PRO A 115 -4.06 5.57 -11.47
CA PRO A 115 -4.12 4.46 -10.52
C PRO A 115 -3.38 3.22 -11.03
N ILE A 116 -3.38 2.99 -12.34
CA ILE A 116 -2.58 1.94 -12.98
C ILE A 116 -1.09 2.23 -12.77
N ILE A 117 -0.63 3.43 -13.11
CA ILE A 117 0.77 3.82 -12.95
C ILE A 117 1.19 3.72 -11.49
N ALA A 118 0.39 4.23 -10.55
CA ALA A 118 0.70 4.19 -9.13
C ALA A 118 0.76 2.75 -8.57
N SER A 119 -0.17 1.89 -8.96
CA SER A 119 -0.18 0.48 -8.54
C SER A 119 0.95 -0.33 -9.18
N SER A 120 1.30 -0.07 -10.45
CA SER A 120 2.47 -0.66 -11.11
C SER A 120 3.78 -0.24 -10.45
N ILE A 121 3.96 1.05 -10.15
CA ILE A 121 5.16 1.54 -9.45
C ILE A 121 5.23 0.91 -8.07
N GLY A 122 4.13 0.91 -7.30
CA GLY A 122 4.07 0.28 -5.98
C GLY A 122 4.46 -1.19 -6.04
N PHE A 123 3.86 -1.95 -6.97
CA PHE A 123 4.16 -3.37 -7.18
C PHE A 123 5.63 -3.60 -7.54
N ILE A 124 6.15 -2.90 -8.55
CA ILE A 124 7.55 -3.03 -9.00
C ILE A 124 8.51 -2.67 -7.87
N SER A 125 8.29 -1.55 -7.16
CA SER A 125 9.15 -1.15 -6.04
C SER A 125 9.13 -2.18 -4.91
N THR A 126 7.97 -2.74 -4.56
CA THR A 126 7.90 -3.80 -3.54
C THR A 126 8.54 -5.11 -4.00
N MET A 127 8.40 -5.47 -5.29
CA MET A 127 9.04 -6.65 -5.87
C MET A 127 10.56 -6.49 -5.95
N VAL A 128 11.06 -5.31 -6.31
CA VAL A 128 12.49 -5.03 -6.30
C VAL A 128 13.04 -5.18 -4.89
N VAL A 129 12.39 -4.62 -3.86
CA VAL A 129 12.84 -4.80 -2.47
C VAL A 129 12.79 -6.27 -2.03
N PHE A 130 11.81 -7.03 -2.51
CA PHE A 130 11.69 -8.48 -2.26
C PHE A 130 12.82 -9.28 -2.93
N PHE A 131 13.15 -9.01 -4.20
CA PHE A 131 14.15 -9.76 -4.98
C PHE A 131 15.59 -9.26 -4.82
N TYR A 132 15.81 -7.99 -4.44
CA TYR A 132 17.13 -7.39 -4.24
C TYR A 132 17.79 -7.82 -2.91
N ASN A 133 17.19 -8.77 -2.20
CA ASN A 133 17.77 -9.40 -1.02
C ASN A 133 18.27 -10.82 -1.38
N PRO A 134 19.50 -10.95 -1.93
CA PRO A 134 20.01 -12.19 -2.52
C PRO A 134 20.33 -13.33 -1.55
N HIS A 135 20.13 -13.17 -0.24
CA HIS A 135 20.35 -14.24 0.76
C HIS A 135 19.23 -15.30 0.80
N LEU A 136 18.47 -15.44 -0.28
CA LEU A 136 17.37 -16.38 -0.46
C LEU A 136 17.64 -17.39 -1.61
N LEU A 137 18.89 -17.48 -2.09
CA LEU A 137 19.41 -18.62 -2.85
C LEU A 137 20.51 -19.32 -2.05
#